data_AF-A0A2G6LKA2-F1
#
_entry.id   AF-A0A2G6LKA2-F1
#
_cell.length_a   1.000
_cell.length_b   1.000
_cell.length_c   1.000
_cell.angle_alpha   90.00
_cell.angle_beta   90.00
_cell.angle_gamma   90.00
#
_symmetry.space_group_name_H-M   'P 1'
#
loop_
_entity.id
_entity.type
_entity.pdbx_description
1 polymer ?
#
loop_
_entity_poly.entity_id
_entity_poly.type
_entity_poly.pdbx_seq_one_letter_code
_entity_poly.pdbx_strand_id
1 'polypeptide(L)'
;MIKLYHKNLSFGRIKRQIIEGNFNGGTLSSDGGMLLLKQVDKHLGLSKAVSDILPDKRDQNKINHLHIYLISQRFYALCCGYEDISDHNDLRKDFLLQTAVGQPDKDLGSSSTFSRLESDLQLGDVKALNEVLFNCFINQYKEEPAEIILDFDASDIPTYGDQELTEYHGYYGSYCYLPLYVYCADDIVACHLRNSRIDGAKHAAATIRNKLLKVAAVINKNTRRIRISFASNYPYKEIFTQAVEKLVPG
;
A
#
# COMPACT_ATOMS: atom_id res chain seq x y z
N MET A 1 -36.13 -0.04 -23.01
CA MET A 1 -35.13 -0.69 -23.89
C MET A 1 -34.84 0.28 -25.04
N ILE A 2 -33.87 1.18 -24.87
CA ILE A 2 -33.50 2.18 -25.88
C ILE A 2 -32.57 1.50 -26.88
N LYS A 3 -33.02 1.30 -28.13
CA LYS A 3 -32.15 0.86 -29.22
C LYS A 3 -31.17 2.00 -29.51
N LEU A 4 -29.90 1.81 -29.15
CA LEU A 4 -28.82 2.71 -29.58
C LEU A 4 -28.71 2.61 -31.11
N TYR A 5 -29.07 3.69 -31.79
CA TYR A 5 -28.95 3.80 -33.24
C TYR A 5 -27.47 3.93 -33.60
N HIS A 6 -26.83 2.83 -33.97
CA HIS A 6 -25.48 2.81 -34.55
C HIS A 6 -25.49 3.29 -36.00
N LYS A 7 -25.87 4.56 -36.22
CA LYS A 7 -25.87 5.17 -37.55
C LYS A 7 -24.75 6.19 -37.61
N ASN A 8 -23.77 5.97 -38.49
CA ASN A 8 -22.78 6.99 -38.82
C ASN A 8 -23.51 8.20 -39.42
N LEU A 9 -23.34 9.36 -38.79
CA LEU A 9 -23.80 10.64 -39.27
C LEU A 9 -22.76 11.17 -40.27
N SER A 10 -23.21 11.63 -41.44
CA SER A 10 -22.34 12.30 -42.41
C SER A 10 -22.68 13.78 -42.44
N PHE A 11 -21.66 14.63 -42.37
CA PHE A 11 -21.76 16.10 -42.40
C PHE A 11 -21.14 16.70 -43.68
N GLY A 12 -20.99 15.89 -44.73
CA GLY A 12 -20.45 16.34 -46.01
C GLY A 12 -18.94 16.16 -46.14
N ARG A 13 -18.28 17.01 -46.93
CA ARG A 13 -16.84 16.91 -47.22
C ARG A 13 -16.17 18.28 -47.25
N ILE A 14 -14.92 18.34 -46.80
CA ILE A 14 -14.01 19.47 -47.06
C ILE A 14 -12.85 18.94 -47.90
N LYS A 15 -12.76 19.41 -49.15
CA LYS A 15 -11.82 18.87 -50.16
C LYS A 15 -11.99 17.35 -50.29
N ARG A 16 -10.93 16.59 -49.99
CA ARG A 16 -10.93 15.11 -50.07
C ARG A 16 -11.42 14.44 -48.78
N GLN A 17 -11.56 15.19 -47.68
CA GLN A 17 -11.89 14.66 -46.36
C GLN A 17 -13.41 14.54 -46.19
N ILE A 18 -13.89 13.39 -45.74
CA ILE A 18 -15.29 13.15 -45.37
C ILE A 18 -15.45 13.56 -43.91
N ILE A 19 -16.47 14.36 -43.62
CA ILE A 19 -16.84 14.70 -42.25
C ILE A 19 -17.91 13.71 -41.83
N GLU A 20 -17.57 12.86 -40.87
CA GLU A 20 -18.48 11.89 -40.28
C GLU A 20 -18.41 11.96 -38.76
N GLY A 21 -19.53 11.68 -38.10
CA GLY A 21 -19.62 11.54 -36.66
C GLY A 21 -20.35 10.26 -36.33
N ASN A 22 -19.98 9.61 -35.24
CA ASN A 22 -20.74 8.50 -34.69
C ASN A 22 -20.87 8.70 -33.18
N PHE A 23 -21.93 8.15 -32.60
CA PHE A 23 -22.09 8.11 -31.15
C PHE A 23 -21.48 6.84 -30.54
N ASN A 24 -20.69 6.10 -31.32
CA ASN A 24 -20.07 4.86 -30.88
C ASN A 24 -18.79 5.13 -30.09
N GLY A 25 -18.23 6.36 -30.17
CA GLY A 25 -17.22 6.94 -29.26
C GLY A 25 -15.88 6.23 -29.14
N GLY A 26 -15.77 5.00 -29.66
CA GLY A 26 -14.76 4.04 -29.22
C GLY A 26 -14.88 3.73 -27.72
N THR A 27 -13.93 2.97 -27.21
CA THR A 27 -13.71 2.88 -25.76
C THR A 27 -12.78 4.01 -25.36
N LEU A 28 -13.33 5.05 -24.76
CA LEU A 28 -12.57 6.21 -24.27
C LEU A 28 -12.22 5.99 -22.80
N SER A 29 -10.97 6.30 -22.44
CA SER A 29 -10.48 6.30 -21.06
C SER A 29 -9.74 7.62 -20.79
N SER A 30 -9.93 8.19 -19.60
CA SER A 30 -9.21 9.40 -19.14
C SER A 30 -7.82 9.10 -18.61
N ASP A 31 -7.53 7.84 -18.31
CA ASP A 31 -6.40 7.46 -17.45
C ASP A 31 -5.24 6.88 -18.24
N GLY A 32 -4.87 7.55 -19.33
CA GLY A 32 -3.77 7.17 -20.24
C GLY A 32 -2.47 6.76 -19.51
N GLY A 33 -2.21 7.38 -18.35
CA GLY A 33 -1.06 7.10 -17.49
C GLY A 33 -1.05 5.70 -16.84
N MET A 34 -2.16 4.95 -16.84
CA MET A 34 -2.22 3.60 -16.26
C MET A 34 -1.22 2.62 -16.88
N LEU A 35 -0.86 2.80 -18.16
CA LEU A 35 0.17 1.97 -18.79
C LEU A 35 1.57 2.26 -18.24
N LEU A 36 1.84 3.50 -17.81
CA LEU A 36 3.08 3.85 -17.12
C LEU A 36 3.07 3.27 -15.70
N LEU A 37 1.95 3.38 -14.97
CA LEU A 37 1.78 2.76 -13.65
C LEU A 37 2.01 1.25 -13.70
N LYS A 38 1.52 0.57 -14.75
CA LYS A 38 1.82 -0.84 -15.02
C LYS A 38 3.32 -1.11 -15.13
N GLN A 39 4.08 -0.25 -15.84
CA GLN A 39 5.54 -0.46 -15.95
C GLN A 39 6.25 -0.23 -14.62
N VAL A 40 5.82 0.76 -13.85
CA VAL A 40 6.36 1.04 -12.51
C VAL A 40 6.10 -0.16 -11.58
N ASP A 41 4.86 -0.64 -11.53
CA ASP A 41 4.49 -1.81 -10.73
C ASP A 41 5.22 -3.09 -11.17
N LYS A 42 5.44 -3.28 -12.47
CA LYS A 42 6.27 -4.37 -12.99
C LYS A 42 7.75 -4.24 -12.57
N HIS A 43 8.27 -3.02 -12.50
CA HIS A 43 9.65 -2.76 -12.09
C HIS A 43 9.85 -2.97 -10.58
N LEU A 44 8.91 -2.48 -9.77
CA LEU A 44 8.95 -2.61 -8.31
C LEU A 44 8.50 -4.00 -7.83
N GLY A 45 7.66 -4.69 -8.61
CA GLY A 45 7.03 -5.94 -8.20
C GLY A 45 6.01 -5.79 -7.07
N LEU A 46 5.50 -4.58 -6.84
CA LEU A 46 4.73 -4.23 -5.63
C LEU A 46 3.43 -5.02 -5.53
N SER A 47 2.61 -5.01 -6.59
CA SER A 47 1.33 -5.75 -6.61
C SER A 47 1.53 -7.25 -6.40
N LYS A 48 2.64 -7.80 -6.94
CA LYS A 48 3.01 -9.20 -6.76
C LYS A 48 3.40 -9.49 -5.31
N ALA A 49 4.31 -8.69 -4.74
CA ALA A 49 4.74 -8.86 -3.36
C ALA A 49 3.57 -8.79 -2.37
N VAL A 50 2.63 -7.87 -2.60
CA VAL A 50 1.40 -7.77 -1.79
C VAL A 50 0.48 -8.98 -2.00
N SER A 51 0.26 -9.40 -3.24
CA SER A 51 -0.57 -10.58 -3.54
C SER A 51 0.01 -11.87 -2.97
N ASP A 52 1.33 -12.00 -2.88
CA ASP A 52 2.02 -13.20 -2.39
C ASP A 52 1.98 -13.28 -0.86
N ILE A 53 1.94 -12.14 -0.14
CA ILE A 53 1.92 -12.11 1.33
C ILE A 53 0.50 -12.09 1.92
N LEU A 54 -0.46 -11.45 1.24
CA LEU A 54 -1.83 -11.35 1.74
C LEU A 54 -2.57 -12.69 1.55
N PRO A 55 -3.29 -13.18 2.57
CA PRO A 55 -4.01 -14.43 2.47
C PRO A 55 -5.22 -14.31 1.54
N ASP A 56 -5.29 -15.16 0.51
CA ASP A 56 -6.49 -15.30 -0.31
C ASP A 56 -7.46 -16.31 0.34
N LYS A 57 -8.29 -15.81 1.26
CA LYS A 57 -9.27 -16.61 2.02
C LYS A 57 -10.50 -17.03 1.19
N ARG A 58 -10.57 -16.63 -0.08
CA ARG A 58 -11.73 -16.92 -0.96
C ARG A 58 -11.77 -18.41 -1.31
N ASP A 59 -12.97 -18.91 -1.53
CA ASP A 59 -13.18 -20.27 -2.05
C ASP A 59 -12.56 -20.39 -3.44
N GLN A 60 -11.50 -21.19 -3.54
CA GLN A 60 -10.67 -21.31 -4.75
C GLN A 60 -11.47 -21.77 -5.98
N ASN A 61 -12.57 -22.52 -5.78
CA ASN A 61 -13.42 -22.97 -6.89
C ASN A 61 -14.36 -21.89 -7.42
N LYS A 62 -14.44 -20.73 -6.74
CA LYS A 62 -15.32 -19.60 -7.08
C LYS A 62 -14.53 -18.35 -7.49
N ILE A 63 -13.22 -18.48 -7.72
CA ILE A 63 -12.36 -17.34 -8.09
C ILE A 63 -12.50 -17.04 -9.59
N ASN A 64 -13.08 -15.88 -9.89
CA ASN A 64 -13.11 -15.31 -11.25
C ASN A 64 -11.93 -14.36 -11.52
N HIS A 65 -11.37 -13.75 -10.46
CA HIS A 65 -10.26 -12.79 -10.55
C HIS A 65 -9.15 -13.23 -9.59
N LEU A 66 -7.98 -13.58 -10.15
CA LEU A 66 -6.79 -13.90 -9.35
C LEU A 66 -6.44 -12.72 -8.44
N HIS A 67 -5.90 -13.03 -7.26
CA HIS A 67 -5.60 -12.05 -6.23
C HIS A 67 -4.73 -10.89 -6.76
N ILE A 68 -3.68 -11.22 -7.50
CA ILE A 68 -2.79 -10.25 -8.15
C ILE A 68 -3.52 -9.23 -9.03
N TYR A 69 -4.55 -9.64 -9.77
CA TYR A 69 -5.30 -8.72 -10.63
C TYR A 69 -6.17 -7.77 -9.81
N LEU A 70 -6.71 -8.23 -8.68
CA LEU A 70 -7.45 -7.35 -7.76
C LEU A 70 -6.51 -6.32 -7.12
N ILE A 71 -5.34 -6.75 -6.63
CA ILE A 71 -4.34 -5.85 -6.06
C ILE A 71 -3.88 -4.81 -7.09
N SER A 72 -3.52 -5.26 -8.30
CA SER A 72 -3.08 -4.37 -9.39
C SER A 72 -4.19 -3.38 -9.77
N GLN A 73 -5.43 -3.85 -9.91
CA GLN A 73 -6.57 -2.98 -10.21
C GLN A 73 -6.77 -1.93 -9.11
N ARG A 74 -6.67 -2.33 -7.84
CA ARG A 74 -6.86 -1.40 -6.70
C ARG A 74 -5.75 -0.35 -6.65
N PHE A 75 -4.49 -0.75 -6.84
CA PHE A 75 -3.36 0.19 -6.85
C PHE A 75 -3.46 1.18 -8.00
N TYR A 76 -3.77 0.72 -9.21
CA TYR A 76 -3.85 1.61 -10.37
C TYR A 76 -5.01 2.60 -10.23
N ALA A 77 -6.14 2.14 -9.68
CA ALA A 77 -7.29 3.00 -9.35
C ALA A 77 -6.91 4.08 -8.32
N LEU A 78 -6.28 3.69 -7.20
CA LEU A 78 -5.82 4.63 -6.17
C LEU A 78 -4.84 5.68 -6.72
N CYS A 79 -3.87 5.26 -7.54
CA CYS A 79 -2.93 6.18 -8.18
C CYS A 79 -3.59 7.16 -9.16
N CYS A 80 -4.75 6.81 -9.72
CA CYS A 80 -5.52 7.69 -10.60
C CYS A 80 -6.57 8.52 -9.84
N GLY A 81 -6.62 8.42 -8.50
CA GLY A 81 -7.55 9.19 -7.65
C GLY A 81 -8.91 8.53 -7.42
N TYR A 82 -9.07 7.26 -7.77
CA TYR A 82 -10.29 6.48 -7.50
C TYR A 82 -10.17 5.75 -6.17
N GLU A 83 -10.47 6.48 -5.10
CA GLU A 83 -10.40 5.98 -3.73
C GLU A 83 -11.61 5.09 -3.38
N ASP A 84 -12.77 5.40 -3.94
CA ASP A 84 -14.02 4.76 -3.58
C ASP A 84 -14.17 3.38 -4.21
N ILE A 85 -14.51 2.40 -3.38
CA ILE A 85 -14.77 1.03 -3.86
C ILE A 85 -15.94 1.01 -4.87
N SER A 86 -16.88 1.97 -4.82
CA SER A 86 -17.96 2.09 -5.78
C SER A 86 -17.51 2.41 -7.20
N ASP A 87 -16.37 3.09 -7.38
CA ASP A 87 -15.82 3.45 -8.70
C ASP A 87 -15.53 2.20 -9.54
N HIS A 88 -15.19 1.10 -8.86
CA HIS A 88 -14.93 -0.19 -9.49
C HIS A 88 -16.14 -0.82 -10.21
N ASN A 89 -17.37 -0.30 -10.03
CA ASN A 89 -18.50 -0.73 -10.84
C ASN A 89 -18.42 -0.24 -12.30
N ASP A 90 -17.83 0.92 -12.52
CA ASP A 90 -17.61 1.50 -13.83
C ASP A 90 -16.20 1.17 -14.34
N LEU A 91 -15.17 1.38 -13.52
CA LEU A 91 -13.76 1.12 -13.87
C LEU A 91 -13.50 -0.31 -14.32
N ARG A 92 -14.25 -1.31 -13.81
CA ARG A 92 -14.08 -2.71 -14.21
C ARG A 92 -14.32 -2.97 -15.70
N LYS A 93 -15.03 -2.06 -16.38
CA LYS A 93 -15.32 -2.09 -17.83
C LYS A 93 -14.40 -1.18 -18.64
N ASP A 94 -13.56 -0.39 -17.97
CA ASP A 94 -12.58 0.46 -18.65
C ASP A 94 -11.53 -0.43 -19.32
N PHE A 95 -11.46 -0.35 -20.65
CA PHE A 95 -10.58 -1.19 -21.45
C PHE A 95 -9.10 -0.89 -21.23
N LEU A 96 -8.74 0.36 -20.90
CA LEU A 96 -7.37 0.74 -20.61
C LEU A 96 -6.93 0.13 -19.27
N LEU A 97 -7.77 0.18 -18.25
CA LEU A 97 -7.50 -0.47 -16.96
C LEU A 97 -7.44 -1.99 -17.11
N GLN A 98 -8.36 -2.60 -17.85
CA GLN A 98 -8.32 -4.02 -18.20
C GLN A 98 -6.99 -4.40 -18.86
N THR A 99 -6.54 -3.60 -19.82
CA THR A 99 -5.26 -3.78 -20.50
C THR A 99 -4.06 -3.58 -19.55
N ALA A 100 -4.13 -2.58 -18.68
CA ALA A 100 -3.10 -2.28 -17.69
C ALA A 100 -2.92 -3.46 -16.72
N VAL A 101 -4.01 -3.93 -16.13
CA VAL A 101 -4.05 -5.10 -15.22
C VAL A 101 -3.67 -6.41 -15.92
N GLY A 102 -3.82 -6.48 -17.26
CA GLY A 102 -3.47 -7.66 -18.05
C GLY A 102 -4.62 -8.65 -18.23
N GLN A 103 -5.86 -8.18 -18.15
CA GLN A 103 -7.08 -8.92 -18.45
C GLN A 103 -7.91 -8.19 -19.52
N PRO A 104 -7.37 -8.02 -20.75
CA PRO A 104 -8.12 -7.36 -21.83
C PRO A 104 -9.42 -8.13 -22.12
N ASP A 105 -10.47 -7.38 -22.49
CA ASP A 105 -11.80 -7.90 -22.84
C ASP A 105 -12.51 -8.69 -21.73
N LYS A 106 -12.09 -8.51 -20.47
CA LYS A 106 -12.73 -9.13 -19.31
C LYS A 106 -13.05 -8.10 -18.25
N ASP A 107 -14.29 -8.10 -17.79
CA ASP A 107 -14.69 -7.31 -16.63
C ASP A 107 -13.77 -7.63 -15.44
N LEU A 108 -13.24 -6.59 -14.80
CA LEU A 108 -12.42 -6.72 -13.59
C LEU A 108 -13.29 -6.88 -12.33
N GLY A 109 -12.66 -6.82 -11.14
CA GLY A 109 -13.34 -6.87 -9.86
C GLY A 109 -14.32 -5.71 -9.68
N SER A 110 -15.52 -6.01 -9.18
CA SER A 110 -16.55 -5.02 -8.84
C SER A 110 -16.39 -4.48 -7.42
N SER A 111 -17.19 -3.47 -7.07
CA SER A 111 -17.22 -2.91 -5.72
C SER A 111 -17.44 -3.99 -4.65
N SER A 112 -18.36 -4.93 -4.90
CA SER A 112 -18.63 -6.03 -3.96
C SER A 112 -17.43 -6.96 -3.76
N THR A 113 -16.60 -7.14 -4.79
CA THR A 113 -15.40 -7.98 -4.72
C THR A 113 -14.34 -7.32 -3.85
N PHE A 114 -14.13 -6.01 -4.01
CA PHE A 114 -13.20 -5.25 -3.18
C PHE A 114 -13.68 -5.09 -1.74
N SER A 115 -14.98 -4.85 -1.52
CA SER A 115 -15.54 -4.81 -0.16
C SER A 115 -15.23 -6.08 0.62
N ARG A 116 -15.43 -7.27 0.02
CA ARG A 116 -15.06 -8.54 0.65
C ARG A 116 -13.55 -8.67 0.87
N LEU A 117 -12.76 -8.31 -0.15
CA LEU A 117 -11.30 -8.39 -0.09
C LEU A 117 -10.72 -7.55 1.06
N GLU A 118 -11.17 -6.31 1.19
CA GLU A 118 -10.64 -5.35 2.17
C GLU A 118 -11.20 -5.58 3.59
N SER A 119 -12.47 -5.99 3.71
CA SER A 119 -13.10 -6.25 5.03
C SER A 119 -12.57 -7.51 5.72
N ASP A 120 -11.93 -8.43 4.99
CA ASP A 120 -11.39 -9.67 5.56
C ASP A 120 -9.97 -9.51 6.14
N LEU A 121 -9.36 -8.33 5.99
CA LEU A 121 -8.01 -8.04 6.46
C LEU A 121 -7.95 -7.87 7.98
N GLN A 122 -6.87 -8.36 8.58
CA GLN A 122 -6.60 -8.34 10.01
C GLN A 122 -5.33 -7.55 10.31
N LEU A 123 -5.09 -7.23 11.58
CA LEU A 123 -3.87 -6.52 12.00
C LEU A 123 -2.57 -7.23 11.58
N GLY A 124 -2.58 -8.57 11.50
CA GLY A 124 -1.45 -9.34 10.99
C GLY A 124 -1.13 -9.04 9.52
N ASP A 125 -2.18 -8.87 8.71
CA ASP A 125 -2.07 -8.56 7.28
C ASP A 125 -1.50 -7.15 7.07
N VAL A 126 -1.88 -6.19 7.91
CA VAL A 126 -1.31 -4.82 7.90
C VAL A 126 0.19 -4.81 8.23
N LYS A 127 0.64 -5.70 9.14
CA LYS A 127 2.07 -5.86 9.44
C LYS A 127 2.81 -6.45 8.25
N ALA A 128 2.24 -7.48 7.62
CA ALA A 128 2.78 -8.08 6.42
C ALA A 128 2.92 -7.06 5.26
N LEU A 129 1.94 -6.16 5.10
CA LEU A 129 2.05 -5.06 4.13
C LEU A 129 3.20 -4.10 4.45
N ASN A 130 3.45 -3.80 5.72
CA ASN A 130 4.62 -3.00 6.13
C ASN A 130 5.93 -3.73 5.83
N GLU A 131 5.98 -5.06 5.93
CA GLU A 131 7.15 -5.84 5.51
C GLU A 131 7.40 -5.74 4.00
N VAL A 132 6.35 -5.65 3.18
CA VAL A 132 6.50 -5.41 1.73
C VAL A 132 7.15 -4.04 1.48
N LEU A 133 6.66 -2.97 2.12
CA LEU A 133 7.26 -1.63 1.99
C LEU A 133 8.73 -1.63 2.42
N PHE A 134 9.03 -2.23 3.57
CA PHE A 134 10.39 -2.35 4.08
C PHE A 134 11.29 -3.13 3.11
N ASN A 135 10.81 -4.24 2.55
CA ASN A 135 11.58 -5.03 1.59
C ASN A 135 11.78 -4.27 0.27
N CYS A 136 10.79 -3.53 -0.23
CA CYS A 136 10.96 -2.65 -1.38
C CYS A 136 12.07 -1.62 -1.13
N PHE A 137 12.06 -0.97 0.04
CA PHE A 137 13.09 -0.03 0.45
C PHE A 137 14.48 -0.69 0.51
N ILE A 138 14.62 -1.86 1.14
CA ILE A 138 15.92 -2.55 1.23
C ILE A 138 16.43 -2.97 -0.16
N ASN A 139 15.55 -3.51 -1.01
CA ASN A 139 15.91 -4.00 -2.33
C ASN A 139 16.36 -2.92 -3.32
N GLN A 140 16.12 -1.64 -3.02
CA GLN A 140 16.61 -0.53 -3.84
C GLN A 140 18.13 -0.34 -3.70
N TYR A 141 18.71 -0.76 -2.58
CA TYR A 141 20.13 -0.66 -2.31
C TYR A 141 20.88 -1.86 -2.89
N LYS A 142 21.79 -1.60 -3.84
CA LYS A 142 22.66 -2.64 -4.40
C LYS A 142 23.75 -3.09 -3.44
N GLU A 143 24.16 -2.19 -2.55
CA GLU A 143 25.21 -2.36 -1.55
C GLU A 143 24.71 -1.78 -0.23
N GLU A 144 25.21 -2.27 0.90
CA GLU A 144 24.82 -1.76 2.22
C GLU A 144 25.18 -0.27 2.37
N PRO A 145 24.19 0.62 2.64
CA PRO A 145 24.46 2.03 2.85
C PRO A 145 25.22 2.24 4.16
N ALA A 146 26.19 3.16 4.16
CA ALA A 146 26.96 3.50 5.36
C ALA A 146 26.11 4.16 6.46
N GLU A 147 25.03 4.84 6.07
CA GLU A 147 24.11 5.53 6.96
C GLU A 147 22.70 5.49 6.38
N ILE A 148 21.70 5.33 7.26
CA ILE A 148 20.27 5.47 6.95
C ILE A 148 19.69 6.45 7.98
N ILE A 149 19.08 7.52 7.50
CA ILE A 149 18.37 8.48 8.33
C ILE A 149 16.88 8.21 8.17
N LEU A 150 16.21 7.93 9.29
CA LEU A 150 14.78 7.65 9.31
C LEU A 150 14.02 8.81 9.95
N ASP A 151 13.12 9.41 9.18
CA ASP A 151 12.24 10.47 9.63
C ASP A 151 10.89 9.86 10.07
N PHE A 152 10.48 10.19 11.29
CA PHE A 152 9.25 9.68 11.90
C PHE A 152 8.25 10.81 12.06
N ASP A 153 7.28 10.86 11.16
CA ASP A 153 6.33 11.96 11.09
C ASP A 153 4.89 11.51 11.29
N ALA A 154 4.12 12.34 11.99
CA ALA A 154 2.70 12.14 12.23
C ALA A 154 1.90 13.23 11.52
N SER A 155 1.05 12.84 10.58
CA SER A 155 0.14 13.75 9.85
C SER A 155 -1.30 13.38 10.15
N ASP A 156 -2.22 14.35 10.13
CA ASP A 156 -3.64 14.06 10.27
C ASP A 156 -4.25 13.53 8.98
N ILE A 157 -5.17 12.57 9.11
CA ILE A 157 -6.12 12.19 8.06
C ILE A 157 -7.51 12.55 8.56
N PRO A 158 -8.16 13.60 8.02
CA PRO A 158 -9.51 13.96 8.41
C PRO A 158 -10.49 12.80 8.25
N THR A 159 -11.35 12.64 9.24
CA THR A 159 -12.43 11.64 9.23
C THR A 159 -13.78 12.33 9.07
N TYR A 160 -14.72 11.64 8.44
CA TYR A 160 -16.05 12.14 8.15
C TYR A 160 -17.13 11.18 8.66
N GLY A 161 -18.23 11.74 9.19
CA GLY A 161 -19.31 10.93 9.76
C GLY A 161 -18.85 10.10 10.97
N ASP A 162 -19.37 8.89 11.09
CA ASP A 162 -19.16 8.00 12.24
C ASP A 162 -18.08 6.92 11.97
N GLN A 163 -16.99 7.29 11.28
CA GLN A 163 -15.88 6.36 11.04
C GLN A 163 -15.33 5.81 12.36
N GLU A 164 -15.05 4.51 12.41
CA GLU A 164 -14.59 3.82 13.62
C GLU A 164 -13.33 4.44 14.22
N LEU A 165 -13.22 4.46 15.54
CA LEU A 165 -12.02 4.94 16.25
C LEU A 165 -11.61 6.41 15.97
N THR A 166 -12.51 7.18 15.36
CA THR A 166 -12.36 8.62 15.16
C THR A 166 -12.28 9.35 16.50
N GLU A 167 -11.27 10.20 16.66
CA GLU A 167 -11.09 11.04 17.84
C GLU A 167 -10.75 12.49 17.43
N TYR A 168 -10.99 13.44 18.33
CA TYR A 168 -10.63 14.84 18.13
C TYR A 168 -9.17 15.10 18.50
N HIS A 169 -8.41 15.75 17.61
CA HIS A 169 -7.02 16.12 17.86
C HIS A 169 -6.87 17.64 18.08
N GLY A 170 -6.39 18.03 19.27
CA GLY A 170 -6.31 19.45 19.66
C GLY A 170 -5.38 20.31 18.80
N TYR A 171 -4.24 19.79 18.34
CA TYR A 171 -3.32 20.52 17.45
C TYR A 171 -3.93 20.82 16.07
N TYR A 172 -4.55 19.82 15.42
CA TYR A 172 -5.15 19.95 14.09
C TYR A 172 -6.54 20.58 14.12
N GLY A 173 -7.19 20.61 15.29
CA GLY A 173 -8.51 21.21 15.46
C GLY A 173 -9.64 20.42 14.77
N SER A 174 -9.40 19.17 14.40
CA SER A 174 -10.31 18.33 13.60
C SER A 174 -10.47 16.93 14.22
N TYR A 175 -11.52 16.23 13.79
CA TYR A 175 -11.63 14.80 13.98
C TYR A 175 -10.83 14.11 12.88
N CYS A 176 -9.89 13.27 13.28
CA CYS A 176 -8.96 12.66 12.35
C CYS A 176 -8.40 11.34 12.89
N TYR A 177 -7.73 10.59 12.02
CA TYR A 177 -6.68 9.66 12.41
C TYR A 177 -5.34 10.39 12.45
N LEU A 178 -4.36 9.81 13.15
CA LEU A 178 -2.99 10.31 13.22
C LEU A 178 -1.99 9.22 12.81
N PRO A 179 -1.94 8.80 11.54
CA PRO A 179 -0.92 7.87 11.07
C PRO A 179 0.50 8.31 11.46
N LEU A 180 1.37 7.34 11.72
CA LEU A 180 2.82 7.53 11.82
C LEU A 180 3.45 6.99 10.53
N TYR A 181 4.12 7.86 9.80
CA TYR A 181 4.91 7.53 8.63
C TYR A 181 6.38 7.44 9.01
N VAL A 182 7.08 6.51 8.39
CA VAL A 182 8.54 6.39 8.50
C VAL A 182 9.11 6.52 7.11
N TYR A 183 9.91 7.56 6.89
CA TYR A 183 10.58 7.83 5.62
C TYR A 183 12.09 7.68 5.75
N CYS A 184 12.74 7.37 4.64
CA CYS A 184 14.17 7.56 4.45
C CYS A 184 14.33 8.42 3.19
N ALA A 185 14.63 9.70 3.36
CA ALA A 185 14.53 10.69 2.28
C ALA A 185 13.13 10.62 1.62
N ASP A 186 13.05 10.29 0.33
CA ASP A 186 11.79 10.22 -0.42
C ASP A 186 11.09 8.85 -0.33
N ASP A 187 11.72 7.84 0.29
CA ASP A 187 11.20 6.48 0.31
C ASP A 187 10.40 6.18 1.58
N ILE A 188 9.18 5.68 1.41
CA ILE A 188 8.36 5.21 2.52
C ILE A 188 8.83 3.83 2.98
N VAL A 189 9.18 3.74 4.27
CA VAL A 189 9.68 2.52 4.90
C VAL A 189 8.56 1.78 5.64
N ALA A 190 7.70 2.54 6.32
CA ALA A 190 6.57 1.99 7.07
C ALA A 190 5.46 3.03 7.26
N CYS A 191 4.24 2.54 7.46
CA CYS A 191 3.09 3.35 7.85
C CYS A 191 2.25 2.62 8.90
N HIS A 192 1.89 3.33 9.95
CA HIS A 192 1.05 2.81 11.01
C HIS A 192 -0.12 3.77 11.29
N LEU A 193 -1.33 3.37 10.89
CA LEU A 193 -2.55 4.08 11.22
C LEU A 193 -2.82 4.02 12.73
N ARG A 194 -3.13 5.18 13.33
CA ARG A 194 -3.41 5.32 14.76
C ARG A 194 -4.62 6.23 14.96
N ASN A 195 -5.33 6.04 16.05
CA ASN A 195 -6.28 7.04 16.54
C ASN A 195 -5.52 8.32 16.90
N SER A 196 -6.23 9.45 16.87
CA SER A 196 -5.60 10.77 16.96
C SER A 196 -5.46 11.32 18.38
N ARG A 197 -6.09 10.74 19.42
CA ARG A 197 -5.95 11.27 20.80
C ARG A 197 -4.65 10.83 21.47
N ILE A 198 -3.53 11.14 20.84
CA ILE A 198 -2.18 10.76 21.26
C ILE A 198 -1.17 11.86 20.90
N ASP A 199 0.00 11.83 21.54
CA ASP A 199 1.12 12.65 21.10
C ASP A 199 1.67 12.17 19.75
N GLY A 200 2.07 13.08 18.87
CA GLY A 200 2.58 12.76 17.53
C GLY A 200 3.75 11.78 17.56
N ALA A 201 4.66 11.93 18.52
CA ALA A 201 5.85 11.08 18.69
C ALA A 201 5.54 9.73 19.36
N LYS A 202 4.29 9.47 19.77
CA LYS A 202 3.90 8.19 20.38
C LYS A 202 4.15 7.05 19.39
N HIS A 203 4.85 6.01 19.86
CA HIS A 203 5.34 4.85 19.10
C HIS A 203 6.63 5.04 18.28
N ALA A 204 7.09 6.26 17.99
CA ALA A 204 8.38 6.49 17.32
C ALA A 204 9.55 5.97 18.20
N ALA A 205 9.69 6.50 19.42
CA ALA A 205 10.72 6.05 20.36
C ALA A 205 10.42 4.66 20.95
N ALA A 206 9.14 4.28 21.10
CA ALA A 206 8.76 3.03 21.74
C ALA A 206 9.23 1.80 20.95
N THR A 207 9.36 1.90 19.62
CA THR A 207 9.78 0.79 18.75
C THR A 207 11.25 0.46 18.96
N ILE A 208 12.15 1.45 18.86
CA ILE A 208 13.59 1.27 19.13
C ILE A 208 13.81 0.93 20.60
N ARG A 209 13.16 1.68 21.51
CA ARG A 209 13.32 1.49 22.94
C ARG A 209 12.92 0.08 23.37
N ASN A 210 11.75 -0.43 22.95
CA ASN A 210 11.30 -1.76 23.38
C ASN A 210 12.06 -2.89 22.68
N LYS A 211 12.54 -2.70 21.45
CA LYS A 211 13.26 -3.72 20.67
C LYS A 211 14.78 -3.77 20.91
N LEU A 212 15.41 -2.70 21.39
CA LEU A 212 16.86 -2.64 21.55
C LEU A 212 17.31 -2.18 22.93
N LEU A 213 16.62 -1.22 23.56
CA LEU A 213 17.10 -0.61 24.80
C LEU A 213 16.50 -1.22 26.06
N LYS A 214 15.24 -1.68 25.99
CA LYS A 214 14.48 -2.20 27.13
C LYS A 214 14.51 -3.73 27.16
N VAL A 215 15.70 -4.30 27.01
CA VAL A 215 15.94 -5.74 27.11
C VAL A 215 16.30 -6.09 28.55
N ALA A 216 15.57 -7.04 29.14
CA ALA A 216 15.91 -7.54 30.47
C ALA A 216 17.21 -8.33 30.41
N ALA A 217 18.14 -8.04 31.30
CA ALA A 217 19.43 -8.70 31.38
C ALA A 217 19.84 -8.99 32.83
N VAL A 218 20.46 -10.14 33.04
CA VAL A 218 21.11 -10.50 34.31
C VAL A 218 22.58 -10.13 34.23
N ILE A 219 23.05 -9.32 35.17
CA ILE A 219 24.42 -8.81 35.19
C ILE A 219 25.22 -9.55 36.27
N ASN A 220 26.28 -10.24 35.85
CA ASN A 220 27.24 -10.90 36.74
C ASN A 220 28.61 -10.21 36.60
N LYS A 221 29.04 -9.51 37.64
CA LYS A 221 30.30 -8.73 37.64
C LYS A 221 31.33 -9.35 38.57
N ASN A 222 32.58 -9.44 38.12
CA ASN A 222 33.74 -9.71 38.96
C ASN A 222 34.89 -8.73 38.65
N THR A 223 36.08 -8.97 39.22
CA THR A 223 37.24 -8.09 39.06
C THR A 223 37.83 -8.05 37.65
N ARG A 224 37.56 -9.06 36.80
CA ARG A 224 38.15 -9.18 35.45
C ARG A 224 37.15 -9.06 34.31
N ARG A 225 35.86 -9.32 34.55
CA ARG A 225 34.81 -9.39 33.51
C ARG A 225 33.45 -8.96 34.04
N ILE A 226 32.65 -8.40 33.15
CA ILE A 226 31.21 -8.21 33.30
C ILE A 226 30.53 -9.14 32.30
N ARG A 227 29.74 -10.10 32.77
CA ARG A 227 28.94 -10.98 31.93
C ARG A 227 27.49 -10.52 31.99
N ILE A 228 26.92 -10.25 30.83
CA ILE A 228 25.52 -9.84 30.67
C ILE A 228 24.80 -11.00 29.98
N SER A 229 23.77 -11.54 30.63
CA SER A 229 22.94 -12.63 30.09
C SER A 229 21.55 -12.11 29.76
N PHE A 230 21.13 -12.24 28.51
CA PHE A 230 19.79 -11.85 28.05
C PHE A 230 18.82 -13.02 28.08
N ALA A 231 17.51 -12.73 28.16
CA ALA A 231 16.47 -13.78 28.17
C ALA A 231 16.48 -14.57 26.85
N SER A 232 16.46 -15.91 26.94
CA SER A 232 16.49 -16.79 25.75
C SER A 232 15.22 -16.69 24.90
N ASN A 233 14.10 -16.30 25.51
CA ASN A 233 12.81 -16.09 24.83
C ASN A 233 12.63 -14.67 24.31
N TYR A 234 13.67 -13.82 24.37
CA TYR A 234 13.55 -12.44 23.93
C TYR A 234 13.15 -12.39 22.45
N PRO A 235 11.99 -11.80 22.09
CA PRO A 235 11.44 -11.92 20.74
C PRO A 235 12.32 -11.33 19.64
N TYR A 236 13.17 -10.35 19.98
CA TYR A 236 14.03 -9.64 19.04
C TYR A 236 15.52 -9.99 19.21
N LYS A 237 15.83 -11.20 19.72
CA LYS A 237 17.20 -11.67 19.94
C LYS A 237 18.07 -11.58 18.68
N GLU A 238 17.52 -11.94 17.51
CA GLU A 238 18.26 -11.95 16.24
C GLU A 238 18.61 -10.53 15.80
N ILE A 239 17.65 -9.61 15.88
CA ILE A 239 17.86 -8.19 15.57
C ILE A 239 18.90 -7.58 16.53
N PHE A 240 18.81 -7.87 17.83
CA PHE A 240 19.76 -7.37 18.81
C PHE A 240 21.18 -7.90 18.57
N THR A 241 21.32 -9.20 18.25
CA THR A 241 22.63 -9.79 17.90
C THR A 241 23.22 -9.17 16.65
N GLN A 242 22.44 -9.03 15.57
CA GLN A 242 22.88 -8.38 14.33
C GLN A 242 23.31 -6.93 14.57
N ALA A 243 22.57 -6.19 15.40
CA ALA A 243 22.94 -4.83 15.76
C ALA A 243 24.29 -4.78 16.50
N VAL A 244 24.53 -5.72 17.43
CA VAL A 244 25.82 -5.83 18.14
C VAL A 244 26.95 -6.17 17.17
N GLU A 245 26.76 -7.15 16.29
CA GLU A 245 27.79 -7.57 15.31
C GLU A 245 28.18 -6.45 14.34
N LYS A 246 27.22 -5.60 13.94
CA LYS A 246 27.48 -4.47 13.04
C LYS A 246 28.10 -3.27 13.76
N LEU A 247 27.71 -3.00 15.00
CA LEU A 247 28.10 -1.79 15.73
C LEU A 247 29.35 -1.97 16.60
N VAL A 248 29.66 -3.20 17.02
CA VAL A 248 30.87 -3.49 17.80
C VAL A 248 31.95 -4.00 16.84
N PRO A 249 33.01 -3.22 16.58
CA PRO A 249 34.11 -3.71 15.76
C PRO A 249 34.74 -4.94 16.42
N GLY A 250 35.01 -5.96 15.60
CA GLY A 250 35.72 -7.18 15.99
C GLY A 250 37.17 -6.93 16.40
#